data_AF-A0A0R1LV53-F1
#
_entry.id   AF-A0A0R1LV53-F1
#
_cell.length_a   1.000
_cell.length_b   1.000
_cell.length_c   1.000
_cell.angle_alpha   90.00
_cell.angle_beta   90.00
_cell.angle_gamma   90.00
#
_symmetry.space_group_name_H-M   'P 1'
#
loop_
_entity.id
_entity.type
_entity.pdbx_description
1 polymer ?
#
loop_
_entity_poly.entity_id
_entity_poly.type
_entity_poly.pdbx_seq_one_letter_code
_entity_poly.pdbx_strand_id
1 'polypeptide(L)'
;MRRTPASPIIRRQTSLKSRLLRAIVLIALWGFIALVVITNLGFSLGWYNDTLVSLYLLFNLKAHANSAFLLLALVLLIVVPLYCAWRWLHLRKGVRA
;
A
#
# COMPACT_ATOMS: atom_id res chain seq x y z
N MET A 1 -34.05 29.96 29.84
CA MET A 1 -33.25 30.18 28.61
C MET A 1 -31.78 29.97 28.92
N ARG A 2 -31.13 28.98 28.29
CA ARG A 2 -29.69 28.98 27.92
C ARG A 2 -29.47 27.86 26.90
N ARG A 3 -29.44 28.21 25.62
CA ARG A 3 -29.01 27.32 24.53
C ARG A 3 -27.48 27.33 24.53
N THR A 4 -26.86 26.22 24.91
CA THR A 4 -25.42 26.00 24.71
C THR A 4 -25.13 26.05 23.21
N PRO A 5 -24.12 26.79 22.73
CA PRO A 5 -23.80 26.78 21.31
C PRO A 5 -23.28 25.40 20.95
N ALA A 6 -24.10 24.63 20.22
CA ALA A 6 -23.66 23.42 19.56
C ALA A 6 -22.56 23.83 18.59
N SER A 7 -21.31 23.61 18.98
CA SER A 7 -20.16 23.77 18.11
C SER A 7 -20.40 22.89 16.88
N PRO A 8 -20.58 23.47 15.68
CA PRO A 8 -20.78 22.66 14.50
C PRO A 8 -19.43 22.00 14.24
N ILE A 9 -19.29 20.73 14.63
CA ILE A 9 -18.21 19.88 14.17
C ILE A 9 -18.40 19.82 12.66
N ILE A 10 -17.68 20.65 11.91
CA ILE A 10 -17.64 20.61 10.44
C ILE A 10 -16.96 19.29 10.07
N ARG A 11 -17.73 18.20 10.07
CA ARG A 11 -17.31 16.93 9.49
C ARG A 11 -17.25 17.18 8.00
N ARG A 12 -16.04 17.40 7.47
CA ARG A 12 -15.80 17.43 6.03
C ARG A 12 -16.24 16.07 5.48
N GLN A 13 -17.47 16.00 4.97
CA GLN A 13 -17.98 14.80 4.32
C GLN A 13 -17.14 14.60 3.07
N THR A 14 -16.16 13.70 3.18
CA THR A 14 -15.46 13.20 2.00
C THR A 14 -16.50 12.46 1.17
N SER A 15 -16.69 12.92 -0.07
CA SER A 15 -17.66 12.29 -0.97
C SER A 15 -17.26 10.83 -1.21
N LEU A 16 -18.25 9.94 -1.34
CA LEU A 16 -18.01 8.51 -1.61
C LEU A 16 -17.13 8.31 -2.84
N LYS A 17 -17.31 9.14 -3.87
CA LYS A 17 -16.47 9.16 -5.09
C LYS A 17 -15.00 9.45 -4.77
N SER A 18 -14.73 10.47 -3.94
CA SER A 18 -13.36 10.79 -3.52
C SER A 18 -12.72 9.65 -2.71
N ARG A 19 -13.53 8.98 -1.88
CA ARG A 19 -13.06 7.83 -1.08
C ARG A 19 -12.73 6.61 -1.95
N LEU A 20 -13.56 6.32 -2.95
CA LEU A 20 -13.33 5.22 -3.89
C LEU A 20 -12.11 5.48 -4.77
N LEU A 21 -11.97 6.69 -5.31
CA LEU A 21 -10.80 7.06 -6.12
C LEU A 21 -9.50 6.87 -5.34
N ARG A 22 -9.45 7.32 -4.09
CA ARG A 22 -8.29 7.11 -3.20
C ARG A 22 -7.97 5.63 -2.99
N ALA A 23 -9.00 4.79 -2.85
CA ALA A 23 -8.80 3.35 -2.69
C ALA A 23 -8.22 2.72 -3.97
N ILE A 24 -8.75 3.08 -5.15
CA ILE A 24 -8.25 2.58 -6.45
C ILE A 24 -6.79 3.00 -6.66
N VAL A 25 -6.48 4.28 -6.43
CA VAL A 25 -5.10 4.79 -6.57
C VAL A 25 -4.16 4.06 -5.62
N LEU A 26 -4.57 3.84 -4.37
CA LEU A 26 -3.77 3.12 -3.39
C LEU A 26 -3.51 1.66 -3.81
N ILE A 27 -4.55 0.96 -4.31
CA ILE A 27 -4.43 -0.41 -4.81
C ILE A 27 -3.48 -0.46 -6.02
N ALA A 28 -3.64 0.45 -6.98
CA ALA A 28 -2.79 0.53 -8.15
C ALA A 28 -1.32 0.78 -7.78
N LEU A 29 -1.08 1.70 -6.83
CA LEU A 29 0.25 2.00 -6.33
C LEU A 29 0.89 0.78 -5.65
N TRP A 30 0.13 0.07 -4.81
CA TRP A 30 0.60 -1.14 -4.15
C TRP A 30 0.88 -2.28 -5.14
N GLY A 31 0.04 -2.44 -6.16
CA GLY A 31 0.26 -3.38 -7.26
C GLY A 31 1.54 -3.07 -8.04
N PHE A 32 1.79 -1.79 -8.32
CA PHE A 32 3.02 -1.36 -8.98
C PHE A 32 4.27 -1.65 -8.13
N ILE A 33 4.25 -1.35 -6.83
CA ILE A 33 5.36 -1.67 -5.92
C ILE A 33 5.59 -3.19 -5.88
N ALA A 34 4.52 -3.98 -5.78
CA ALA A 34 4.62 -5.45 -5.79
C ALA A 34 5.23 -5.97 -7.09
N LEU A 35 4.83 -5.42 -8.25
CA LEU A 35 5.41 -5.76 -9.55
C LEU A 35 6.93 -5.54 -9.55
N VAL A 36 7.38 -4.35 -9.14
CA VAL A 36 8.80 -4.00 -9.07
C VAL A 36 9.57 -4.95 -8.13
N VAL A 37 9.01 -5.26 -6.96
CA VAL A 37 9.66 -6.17 -5.99
C VAL A 37 9.73 -7.59 -6.54
N ILE A 38 8.67 -8.10 -7.16
CA ILE A 38 8.61 -9.47 -7.71
C ILE A 38 9.58 -9.64 -8.88
N THR A 39 9.68 -8.67 -9.80
CA THR A 39 10.59 -8.78 -10.94
C THR A 39 12.05 -8.82 -10.49
N ASN A 40 12.41 -8.02 -9.48
CA ASN A 40 13.74 -8.01 -8.90
C ASN A 40 14.04 -9.27 -8.06
N LEU A 41 13.06 -9.79 -7.32
CA LEU A 41 13.21 -11.05 -6.58
C LEU A 41 13.32 -12.24 -7.52
N GLY A 42 12.49 -12.31 -8.55
CA GLY A 42 12.51 -13.38 -9.55
C GLY A 42 13.88 -13.49 -10.21
N PHE A 43 14.47 -12.36 -10.60
CA PHE A 43 15.83 -12.34 -11.13
C PHE A 43 16.88 -12.78 -10.08
N SER A 44 16.73 -12.36 -8.82
CA SER A 44 17.64 -12.77 -7.74
C SER A 44 17.55 -14.25 -7.36
N LEU A 45 16.39 -14.89 -7.59
CA LEU A 45 16.13 -16.30 -7.34
C LEU A 45 16.45 -17.20 -8.56
N GLY A 46 16.88 -16.62 -9.68
CA GLY A 46 17.20 -17.36 -10.91
C GLY A 46 15.97 -17.76 -11.72
N TRP A 47 14.82 -17.11 -11.51
CA TRP A 47 13.63 -17.30 -12.34
C TRP A 47 13.76 -16.46 -13.61
N TYR A 48 14.28 -17.10 -14.66
CA TYR A 48 14.47 -16.48 -15.95
C TYR A 48 13.25 -16.73 -16.84
N ASN A 49 12.61 -15.65 -17.26
CA ASN A 49 11.57 -15.61 -18.30
C ASN A 49 11.78 -14.30 -19.07
N ASP A 50 11.65 -14.31 -20.39
CA ASP A 50 11.86 -13.14 -21.26
C ASP A 50 11.10 -11.90 -20.77
N THR A 51 9.86 -12.09 -20.30
CA THR A 51 9.06 -10.99 -19.73
C THR A 51 9.65 -10.49 -18.41
N LEU A 52 10.07 -11.39 -17.51
CA LEU A 52 10.67 -11.01 -16.22
C LEU A 52 12.02 -10.31 -16.40
N VAL A 53 12.84 -10.77 -17.35
CA VAL A 53 14.13 -10.14 -17.67
C VAL A 53 13.91 -8.73 -18.21
N SER A 54 12.99 -8.55 -19.15
CA SER A 54 12.65 -7.22 -19.68
C SER A 54 12.14 -6.27 -18.58
N LEU A 55 11.21 -6.73 -17.74
CA LEU A 55 10.70 -5.95 -16.62
C LEU A 55 11.76 -5.68 -15.54
N TYR A 56 12.64 -6.64 -15.29
CA TYR A 56 13.77 -6.46 -14.37
C TYR A 56 14.72 -5.39 -14.89
N LEU A 57 15.08 -5.39 -16.18
CA LEU A 57 15.92 -4.35 -16.76
C LEU A 57 15.28 -2.97 -16.65
N LEU A 58 13.96 -2.88 -16.87
CA LEU A 58 13.21 -1.63 -16.73
C LEU A 58 13.13 -1.13 -15.28
N PHE A 59 12.98 -2.05 -14.31
CA PHE A 59 12.77 -1.74 -12.90
C PHE A 59 13.95 -2.12 -12.00
N ASN A 60 15.16 -2.19 -12.55
CA ASN A 60 16.33 -2.78 -11.90
C ASN A 60 16.69 -2.04 -10.60
N LEU A 61 16.29 -2.58 -9.46
CA LEU A 61 16.63 -2.07 -8.14
C LEU A 61 18.08 -2.42 -7.77
N LYS A 62 18.62 -3.51 -8.32
CA LYS A 62 19.94 -4.06 -7.98
C LYS A 62 21.10 -3.18 -8.47
N ALA A 63 20.88 -2.41 -9.53
CA ALA A 63 21.87 -1.43 -10.02
C ALA A 63 22.22 -0.35 -8.98
N HIS A 64 21.32 -0.09 -8.02
CA HIS A 64 21.50 0.96 -7.01
C HIS A 64 21.32 0.49 -5.57
N ALA A 65 20.77 -0.71 -5.33
CA ALA A 65 20.41 -1.19 -4.01
C ALA A 65 21.02 -2.56 -3.68
N ASN A 66 21.47 -2.70 -2.42
CA ASN A 66 22.01 -3.94 -1.87
C ASN A 66 20.92 -5.02 -1.72
N SER A 67 21.28 -6.30 -1.70
CA SER A 67 20.36 -7.43 -1.50
C SER A 67 19.52 -7.31 -0.22
N ALA A 68 20.10 -6.72 0.84
CA ALA A 68 19.39 -6.41 2.08
C ALA A 68 18.21 -5.44 1.88
N PHE A 69 18.32 -4.50 0.93
CA PHE A 69 17.26 -3.55 0.62
C PHE A 69 16.07 -4.23 -0.07
N LEU A 70 16.33 -5.19 -0.96
CA LEU A 70 15.27 -6.00 -1.58
C LEU A 70 14.51 -6.82 -0.54
N LEU A 71 15.23 -7.41 0.40
CA LEU A 71 14.61 -8.17 1.50
C LEU A 71 13.77 -7.25 2.39
N LEU A 72 14.29 -6.07 2.75
CA LEU A 72 13.54 -5.06 3.50
C LEU A 72 12.27 -4.63 2.74
N ALA A 73 12.38 -4.36 1.44
CA ALA A 73 11.24 -3.98 0.61
C ALA A 73 10.16 -5.06 0.59
N LEU A 74 10.56 -6.33 0.46
CA LEU A 74 9.64 -7.48 0.55
C LEU A 74 8.93 -7.55 1.91
N VAL A 75 9.67 -7.38 3.00
CA VAL A 75 9.09 -7.41 4.36
C VAL A 75 8.09 -6.28 4.53
N LEU A 76 8.45 -5.05 4.14
CA LEU A 76 7.55 -3.90 4.22
C LEU A 76 6.33 -4.07 3.31
N LEU A 77 6.51 -4.70 2.15
CA LEU A 77 5.41 -4.99 1.21
C LEU A 77 4.33 -5.85 1.87
N ILE A 78 4.69 -6.72 2.81
CA ILE A 78 3.75 -7.61 3.50
C ILE A 78 3.26 -6.98 4.81
N VAL A 79 4.17 -6.47 5.64
CA VAL A 79 3.86 -6.00 6.99
C VAL A 79 2.94 -4.78 6.98
N VAL A 80 3.18 -3.82 6.07
CA VAL A 80 2.42 -2.57 6.01
C VAL A 80 0.94 -2.81 5.69
N PRO A 81 0.55 -3.53 4.61
CA PRO A 81 -0.85 -3.79 4.33
C PRO A 81 -1.50 -4.66 5.40
N LEU A 82 -0.76 -5.62 5.98
CA LEU A 82 -1.26 -6.46 7.06
C LEU A 82 -1.61 -5.64 8.31
N TYR A 83 -0.71 -4.74 8.72
CA TYR A 83 -0.94 -3.82 9.84
C TYR A 83 -2.11 -2.86 9.57
N CYS A 84 -2.18 -2.30 8.35
CA CYS A 84 -3.28 -1.44 7.93
C CYS A 84 -4.63 -2.17 7.97
N ALA A 85 -4.69 -3.41 7.47
CA ALA A 85 -5.90 -4.24 7.51
C ALA A 85 -6.29 -4.58 8.95
N TRP A 86 -5.33 -4.98 9.78
CA TRP A 86 -5.54 -5.26 11.19
C TRP A 86 -6.10 -4.04 11.94
N ARG A 87 -5.44 -2.88 11.81
CA ARG A 87 -5.89 -1.62 12.41
C ARG A 87 -7.30 -1.24 11.95
N TRP A 88 -7.59 -1.40 10.67
CA TRP A 88 -8.92 -1.13 10.12
C TRP A 88 -10.01 -2.02 10.75
N LEU A 89 -9.73 -3.31 10.91
CA LEU A 89 -10.63 -4.26 11.56
C LEU A 89 -10.87 -3.90 13.03
N HIS A 90 -9.83 -3.49 13.77
CA HIS A 90 -9.95 -3.07 15.17
C HIS A 90 -10.77 -1.79 15.33
N LEU A 91 -10.57 -0.78 14.47
CA LEU A 91 -11.36 0.45 14.48
C LEU A 91 -12.85 0.19 14.16
N ARG A 92 -13.14 -0.80 13.30
CA ARG A 92 -14.52 -1.20 12.99
C ARG A 92 -15.24 -1.89 14.16
N LYS A 93 -14.50 -2.61 15.02
CA LYS A 93 -15.07 -3.25 16.21
C LYS A 93 -15.51 -2.23 17.26
N GLY A 94 -14.73 -1.15 17.46
CA GLY A 94 -15.07 -0.07 18.42
C GLY A 94 -16.22 0.85 18.01
N VAL A 95 -16.74 0.76 16.77
CA VAL A 95 -17.89 1.55 16.28
C VAL A 95 -19.22 0.77 16.41
N ARG A 96 -19.16 -0.54 16.70
CA ARG A 96 -20.35 -1.41 16.84
C ARG A 96 -20.67 -1.81 18.29
N ALA A 97 -19.93 -1.31 19.27
CA ALA A 97 -20.23 -1.42 20.69
C ALA A 97 -20.83 -0.09 21.15
#